data_AF-A0A8H5KWX5-F1
#
_entry.id   AF-A0A8H5KWX5-F1
#
_cell.length_a   1.000
_cell.length_b   1.000
_cell.length_c   1.000
_cell.angle_alpha   90.00
_cell.angle_beta   90.00
_cell.angle_gamma   90.00
#
_symmetry.space_group_name_H-M   'P 1'
#
loop_
_entity.id
_entity.type
_entity.pdbx_description
1 polymer ?
#
loop_
_entity_poly.entity_id
_entity_poly.type
_entity_poly.pdbx_seq_one_letter_code
_entity_poly.pdbx_strand_id
1 'polypeptide(L)'
;MATSRLKDIEPEHFRFEFLLRHIDDEPSIADARSLTQAIRRIIQTAVNFAVVGEVDGATRLLETLKSRGIDPFQYSDSDYPFLKPCMFFAWEATSSWPYWIPEEERTEEKLQELEVEGRKHWLERFSQEWDVTEETAEKALDMAYNGLTTTLPDFNGTLAGQVVQAEAMAKNGFFSYSASPNGPMSIRYMKIAMWWRQGIFPYPYVQLYRTAGLMIALDIYLRLGKEDQARELFMKVSDRFHMEEQVEQLACSRAAWKQILAVPERPLLDFLNIYAAKLRPAITRACQMAENRLGSGPRRRYAGQSIEKLVRIISENTFKNCPYDRLDAYRPPDNLRNRPKDADGLLRRGCTVSGIRASEKRLGVTLPEDYKEFLSINNGLDSMWDGQNLVDYLAGAQEVNWQEIDFLEGNELPLLSSREPLAGTGNMLEWPNFEKPRCICLSGDINDEDTAGHLFLIGQDLLQPAKAYFFNTLEERNDTQRRELERLVQETYGSMENFRNLQWGLITWTAWDFTFYPFNGIRDFLEQMAEASLRQERPWLNMFEPRFRKMANV
;
A
#
# COMPACT_ATOMS: atom_id res chain seq x y z
N MET A 1 -2.92 0.09 -35.23
CA MET A 1 -2.18 1.34 -35.49
C MET A 1 -1.41 1.66 -34.22
N ALA A 2 -0.11 1.86 -34.32
CA ALA A 2 0.77 2.09 -33.19
C ALA A 2 0.34 3.36 -32.45
N THR A 3 -0.24 3.20 -31.28
CA THR A 3 -0.37 4.28 -30.30
C THR A 3 1.04 4.74 -29.95
N SER A 4 1.35 5.97 -30.29
CA SER A 4 2.59 6.63 -29.87
C SER A 4 2.74 6.42 -28.37
N ARG A 5 3.82 5.77 -27.94
CA ARG A 5 4.26 5.80 -26.54
C ARG A 5 4.12 7.25 -26.08
N LEU A 6 3.42 7.45 -24.96
CA LEU A 6 3.62 8.67 -24.16
C LEU A 6 5.13 8.87 -24.10
N LYS A 7 5.60 10.04 -24.59
CA LYS A 7 7.01 10.43 -24.61
C LYS A 7 7.69 9.82 -23.39
N ASP A 8 8.69 8.98 -23.62
CA ASP A 8 9.50 8.38 -22.57
C ASP A 8 9.81 9.48 -21.55
N ILE A 9 9.13 9.44 -20.39
CA ILE A 9 9.45 10.32 -19.27
C ILE A 9 10.87 9.91 -18.91
N GLU A 10 11.83 10.80 -19.15
CA GLU A 10 13.23 10.49 -18.93
C GLU A 10 13.41 9.97 -17.49
N PRO A 11 14.25 8.95 -17.26
CA PRO A 11 14.47 8.34 -15.94
C PRO A 11 14.75 9.35 -14.81
N GLU A 12 15.25 10.53 -15.15
CA GLU A 12 15.53 11.65 -14.25
C GLU A 12 14.27 12.28 -13.62
N HIS A 13 13.13 12.30 -14.32
CA HIS A 13 11.89 12.91 -13.81
C HIS A 13 11.24 12.09 -12.69
N PHE A 14 11.47 10.78 -12.65
CA PHE A 14 10.86 9.88 -11.67
C PHE A 14 11.33 10.12 -10.22
N ARG A 15 12.53 10.68 -10.00
CA ARG A 15 13.08 10.87 -8.64
C ARG A 15 12.36 12.00 -7.90
N PHE A 16 12.16 13.13 -8.58
CA PHE A 16 11.39 14.24 -8.01
C PHE A 16 9.91 13.90 -7.87
N GLU A 17 9.33 13.21 -8.86
CA GLU A 17 7.95 12.74 -8.77
C GLU A 17 7.76 11.76 -7.61
N PHE A 18 8.70 10.84 -7.38
CA PHE A 18 8.64 9.92 -6.24
C PHE A 18 8.60 10.63 -4.89
N LEU A 19 9.36 11.71 -4.73
CA LEU A 19 9.33 12.54 -3.51
C LEU A 19 7.95 13.15 -3.27
N LEU A 20 7.27 13.54 -4.35
CA LEU A 20 5.98 14.21 -4.33
C LEU A 20 4.79 13.27 -4.61
N ARG A 21 5.01 11.95 -4.63
CA ARG A 21 3.99 10.93 -4.99
C ARG A 21 2.72 10.95 -4.14
N HIS A 22 2.75 11.58 -2.99
CA HIS A 22 1.56 11.72 -2.12
C HIS A 22 0.87 13.07 -2.25
N ILE A 23 1.47 13.99 -2.99
CA ILE A 23 1.02 15.37 -3.18
C ILE A 23 0.51 15.56 -4.61
N ASP A 24 1.32 15.14 -5.59
CA ASP A 24 1.09 15.45 -7.01
C ASP A 24 0.52 14.24 -7.79
N ASP A 25 0.76 12.99 -7.36
CA ASP A 25 0.09 11.83 -7.96
C ASP A 25 -1.34 11.68 -7.43
N GLU A 26 -2.21 11.18 -8.30
CA GLU A 26 -3.58 10.87 -7.97
C GLU A 26 -3.78 9.39 -7.63
N PRO A 27 -4.62 9.06 -6.64
CA PRO A 27 -5.16 9.94 -5.60
C PRO A 27 -4.10 10.42 -4.60
N SER A 28 -4.17 11.68 -4.15
CA SER A 28 -3.22 12.36 -3.23
C SER A 28 -3.58 12.23 -1.73
N ILE A 29 -2.83 12.84 -0.81
CA ILE A 29 -3.16 12.93 0.63
C ILE A 29 -4.61 13.40 0.84
N ALA A 30 -5.05 14.37 0.06
CA ALA A 30 -6.40 14.93 0.19
C ALA A 30 -7.50 13.88 -0.07
N ASP A 31 -7.24 12.89 -0.91
CA ASP A 31 -8.22 11.89 -1.33
C ASP A 31 -8.21 10.62 -0.45
N ALA A 32 -7.27 10.51 0.50
CA ALA A 32 -7.13 9.32 1.33
C ALA A 32 -8.39 9.05 2.16
N ARG A 33 -9.12 7.97 1.86
CA ARG A 33 -10.46 7.72 2.43
C ARG A 33 -10.43 7.51 3.94
N SER A 34 -9.44 6.77 4.41
CA SER A 34 -9.24 6.45 5.81
C SER A 34 -8.20 7.39 6.46
N LEU A 35 -8.39 7.72 7.73
CA LEU A 35 -7.44 8.51 8.51
C LEU A 35 -6.06 7.85 8.55
N THR A 36 -6.01 6.54 8.75
CA THR A 36 -4.76 5.77 8.78
C THR A 36 -3.98 5.94 7.48
N GLN A 37 -4.67 5.89 6.33
CA GLN A 37 -4.03 6.14 5.04
C GLN A 37 -3.53 7.58 4.91
N ALA A 38 -4.28 8.57 5.40
CA ALA A 38 -3.85 9.97 5.39
C ALA A 38 -2.59 10.18 6.25
N ILE A 39 -2.58 9.65 7.48
CA ILE A 39 -1.43 9.71 8.40
C ILE A 39 -0.20 9.10 7.74
N ARG A 40 -0.33 7.89 7.17
CA ARG A 40 0.78 7.22 6.48
C ARG A 40 1.37 8.08 5.36
N ARG A 41 0.53 8.66 4.52
CA ARG A 41 0.98 9.51 3.39
C ARG A 41 1.66 10.79 3.89
N ILE A 42 1.14 11.40 4.96
CA ILE A 42 1.74 12.58 5.61
C ILE A 42 3.13 12.24 6.16
N ILE A 43 3.25 11.13 6.89
CA ILE A 43 4.51 10.65 7.48
C ILE A 43 5.55 10.31 6.40
N GLN A 44 5.15 9.58 5.36
CA GLN A 44 6.04 9.25 4.24
C GLN A 44 6.52 10.50 3.51
N THR A 45 5.64 11.49 3.35
CA THR A 45 5.99 12.79 2.76
C THR A 45 6.95 13.58 3.64
N ALA A 46 6.78 13.54 4.97
CA ALA A 46 7.70 14.18 5.91
C ALA A 46 9.11 13.56 5.81
N VAL A 47 9.23 12.23 5.75
CA VAL A 47 10.52 11.55 5.54
C VAL A 47 11.15 11.98 4.21
N ASN A 48 10.39 12.00 3.12
CA ASN A 48 10.88 12.44 1.81
C ASN A 48 11.45 13.86 1.86
N PHE A 49 10.73 14.81 2.49
CA PHE A 49 11.21 16.19 2.63
C PHE A 49 12.43 16.31 3.52
N ALA A 50 12.46 15.59 4.64
CA ALA A 50 13.60 15.60 5.55
C ALA A 50 14.88 15.14 4.82
N VAL A 51 14.83 14.02 4.11
CA VAL A 51 16.00 13.44 3.41
C VAL A 51 16.58 14.38 2.36
N VAL A 52 15.75 15.22 1.72
CA VAL A 52 16.24 16.22 0.75
C VAL A 52 16.66 17.57 1.39
N GLY A 53 16.81 17.60 2.71
CA GLY A 53 17.32 18.74 3.47
C GLY A 53 16.26 19.74 3.91
N GLU A 54 14.96 19.43 3.76
CA GLU A 54 13.85 20.30 4.16
C GLU A 54 13.29 19.89 5.53
N VAL A 55 14.16 19.87 6.54
CA VAL A 55 13.85 19.41 7.91
C VAL A 55 12.74 20.25 8.55
N ASP A 56 12.76 21.58 8.39
CA ASP A 56 11.71 22.46 8.90
C ASP A 56 10.35 22.16 8.24
N GLY A 57 10.36 21.90 6.93
CA GLY A 57 9.16 21.54 6.18
C GLY A 57 8.56 20.21 6.61
N ALA A 58 9.41 19.20 6.80
CA ALA A 58 9.02 17.91 7.35
C ALA A 58 8.45 18.04 8.77
N THR A 59 9.10 18.82 9.62
CA THR A 59 8.65 19.07 11.00
C THR A 59 7.28 19.74 11.03
N ARG A 60 7.09 20.79 10.23
CA ARG A 60 5.80 21.47 10.09
C ARG A 60 4.69 20.52 9.63
N LEU A 61 5.01 19.58 8.74
CA LEU A 61 4.06 18.59 8.28
C LEU A 61 3.65 17.63 9.42
N LEU A 62 4.58 17.22 10.27
CA LEU A 62 4.26 16.41 11.47
C LEU A 62 3.50 17.22 12.53
N GLU A 63 3.76 18.52 12.65
CA GLU A 63 3.01 19.41 13.54
C GLU A 63 1.52 19.49 13.16
N THR A 64 1.17 19.30 11.88
CA THR A 64 -0.24 19.19 11.46
C THR A 64 -0.95 18.01 12.14
N LEU A 65 -0.25 16.88 12.36
CA LEU A 65 -0.77 15.73 13.10
C LEU A 65 -0.86 16.03 14.60
N LYS A 66 0.23 16.54 15.19
CA LYS A 66 0.30 16.88 16.62
C LYS A 66 -0.77 17.88 17.03
N SER A 67 -1.02 18.91 16.21
CA SER A 67 -2.05 19.93 16.48
C SER A 67 -3.46 19.36 16.59
N ARG A 68 -3.68 18.13 16.10
CA ARG A 68 -4.94 17.40 16.15
C ARG A 68 -4.93 16.26 17.19
N GLY A 69 -3.93 16.23 18.07
CA GLY A 69 -3.78 15.20 19.09
C GLY A 69 -3.36 13.83 18.53
N ILE A 70 -2.87 13.78 17.29
CA ILE A 70 -2.34 12.56 16.67
C ILE A 70 -0.84 12.53 16.91
N ASP A 71 -0.34 11.50 17.56
CA ASP A 71 1.10 11.32 17.72
C ASP A 71 1.70 10.67 16.47
N PRO A 72 2.55 11.39 15.70
CA PRO A 72 3.12 10.83 14.48
C PRO A 72 3.96 9.57 14.70
N PHE A 73 4.50 9.37 15.92
CA PHE A 73 5.36 8.22 16.22
C PHE A 73 4.60 6.97 16.69
N GLN A 74 3.35 7.09 17.15
CA GLN A 74 2.53 5.90 17.41
C GLN A 74 2.30 5.07 16.15
N TYR A 75 2.29 5.71 14.98
CA TYR A 75 2.19 5.05 13.69
C TYR A 75 3.50 4.35 13.26
N SER A 76 4.65 4.78 13.78
CA SER A 76 5.94 4.27 13.34
C SER A 76 6.33 2.94 13.96
N ASP A 77 5.86 2.62 15.15
CA ASP A 77 6.44 1.51 15.94
C ASP A 77 6.17 0.11 15.34
N SER A 78 5.16 -0.07 14.48
CA SER A 78 4.86 -1.35 13.82
C SER A 78 4.84 -1.29 12.28
N ASP A 79 4.19 -0.28 11.70
CA ASP A 79 3.91 -0.24 10.25
C ASP A 79 4.94 0.58 9.44
N TYR A 80 5.57 1.59 10.05
CA TYR A 80 6.50 2.48 9.37
C TYR A 80 7.62 3.01 10.29
N PRO A 81 8.58 2.16 10.71
CA PRO A 81 9.57 2.46 11.76
C PRO A 81 10.71 3.40 11.34
N PHE A 82 10.62 3.99 10.15
CA PHE A 82 11.65 4.87 9.62
C PHE A 82 11.51 6.33 10.09
N LEU A 83 10.30 6.74 10.50
CA LEU A 83 10.02 8.14 10.82
C LEU A 83 10.82 8.64 12.01
N LYS A 84 10.81 7.89 13.13
CA LYS A 84 11.45 8.33 14.38
C LYS A 84 12.98 8.47 14.21
N PRO A 85 13.73 7.47 13.70
CA PRO A 85 15.14 7.65 13.40
C PRO A 85 15.42 8.81 12.45
N CYS A 86 14.67 8.90 11.34
CA CYS A 86 14.80 9.96 10.36
C CYS A 86 14.74 11.35 10.99
N MET A 87 13.66 11.65 11.71
CA MET A 87 13.46 13.00 12.25
C MET A 87 14.41 13.33 13.39
N PHE A 88 14.72 12.38 14.28
CA PHE A 88 15.66 12.63 15.38
C PHE A 88 17.06 12.92 14.86
N PHE A 89 17.55 12.18 13.87
CA PHE A 89 18.86 12.46 13.27
C PHE A 89 18.85 13.75 12.46
N ALA A 90 17.73 14.08 11.79
CA ALA A 90 17.56 15.35 11.10
C ALA A 90 17.64 16.54 12.07
N TRP A 91 16.90 16.49 13.18
CA TRP A 91 16.87 17.54 14.21
C TRP A 91 18.21 17.67 14.94
N GLU A 92 18.87 16.55 15.22
CA GLU A 92 20.23 16.54 15.75
C GLU A 92 21.19 17.27 14.78
N ALA A 93 21.24 16.83 13.52
CA ALA A 93 22.20 17.32 12.54
C ALA A 93 22.00 18.81 12.19
N THR A 94 20.76 19.31 12.30
CA THR A 94 20.42 20.71 12.01
C THR A 94 20.22 21.57 13.26
N SER A 95 20.33 20.99 14.47
CA SER A 95 20.01 21.65 15.73
C SER A 95 18.61 22.29 15.77
N SER A 96 17.63 21.65 15.13
CA SER A 96 16.26 22.17 14.90
C SER A 96 15.17 21.42 15.68
N TRP A 97 15.51 20.94 16.89
CA TRP A 97 14.59 20.18 17.73
C TRP A 97 13.28 20.93 17.99
N PRO A 98 12.12 20.34 17.68
CA PRO A 98 10.85 20.98 17.97
C PRO A 98 10.55 20.93 19.48
N TYR A 99 9.78 21.92 19.96
CA TYR A 99 9.52 22.12 21.38
C TYR A 99 8.82 20.93 22.07
N TRP A 100 8.09 20.12 21.30
CA TRP A 100 7.28 19.01 21.80
C TRP A 100 8.07 17.69 21.93
N ILE A 101 9.35 17.68 21.55
CA ILE A 101 10.27 16.59 21.87
C ILE A 101 10.95 16.92 23.19
N PRO A 102 10.80 16.11 24.25
CA PRO A 102 11.43 16.37 25.54
C PRO A 102 12.96 16.36 25.48
N GLU A 103 13.65 17.05 26.39
CA GLU A 103 15.13 17.11 26.39
C GLU A 103 15.77 15.75 26.71
N GLU A 104 15.10 14.95 27.54
CA GLU A 104 15.51 13.59 27.90
C GLU A 104 15.52 12.61 26.72
N GLU A 105 14.79 12.90 25.65
CA GLU A 105 14.77 12.11 24.41
C GLU A 105 15.88 12.55 23.42
N ARG A 106 16.60 13.65 23.70
CA ARG A 106 17.62 14.23 22.81
C ARG A 106 19.05 13.83 23.20
N THR A 107 19.21 12.97 24.20
CA THR A 107 20.52 12.59 24.73
C THR A 107 21.29 11.73 23.74
N GLU A 108 22.63 11.74 23.85
CA GLU A 108 23.49 10.89 23.02
C GLU A 108 23.15 9.40 23.18
N GLU A 109 22.84 8.96 24.41
CA GLU A 109 22.43 7.59 24.70
C GLU A 109 21.16 7.21 23.94
N LYS A 110 20.13 8.09 23.94
CA LYS A 110 18.89 7.87 23.19
C LYS A 110 19.11 7.85 21.68
N LEU A 111 19.98 8.72 21.18
CA LEU A 111 20.34 8.74 19.76
C LEU A 111 21.10 7.49 19.35
N GLN A 112 21.94 6.92 20.22
CA GLN A 112 22.63 5.65 19.98
C GLN A 112 21.67 4.46 19.99
N GLU A 113 20.74 4.40 20.94
CA GLU A 113 19.65 3.41 20.96
C GLU A 113 18.86 3.45 19.65
N LEU A 114 18.44 4.64 19.23
CA LEU A 114 17.67 4.84 18.00
C LEU A 114 18.48 4.50 16.74
N GLU A 115 19.79 4.68 16.75
CA GLU A 115 20.68 4.29 15.66
C GLU A 115 20.75 2.76 15.53
N VAL A 116 20.78 2.03 16.65
CA VAL A 116 20.69 0.56 16.66
C VAL A 116 19.32 0.12 16.14
N GLU A 117 18.23 0.74 16.58
CA GLU A 117 16.88 0.45 16.10
C GLU A 117 16.74 0.71 14.59
N GLY A 118 17.22 1.87 14.11
CA GLY A 118 17.18 2.22 12.70
C GLY A 118 17.96 1.25 11.80
N ARG A 119 19.14 0.79 12.26
CA ARG A 119 19.95 -0.20 11.54
C ARG A 119 19.33 -1.59 11.48
N LYS A 120 18.53 -1.99 12.49
CA LYS A 120 17.88 -3.31 12.54
C LYS A 120 17.19 -3.66 11.22
N HIS A 121 16.57 -2.68 10.59
CA HIS A 121 15.83 -2.87 9.34
C HIS A 121 16.68 -3.22 8.13
N TRP A 122 17.96 -2.82 8.10
CA TRP A 122 18.88 -3.23 7.04
C TRP A 122 19.50 -4.58 7.41
N LEU A 123 19.83 -4.75 8.70
CA LEU A 123 20.51 -5.93 9.23
C LEU A 123 19.64 -7.19 9.30
N GLU A 124 18.31 -7.07 9.34
CA GLU A 124 17.36 -8.21 9.21
C GLU A 124 17.61 -9.06 7.95
N ARG A 125 18.34 -8.53 6.96
CA ARG A 125 18.71 -9.21 5.71
C ARG A 125 20.19 -9.52 5.61
N PHE A 126 21.02 -9.21 6.59
CA PHE A 126 22.46 -9.39 6.51
C PHE A 126 22.91 -10.55 7.41
N SER A 127 23.56 -11.56 6.84
CA SER A 127 23.95 -12.78 7.58
C SER A 127 25.16 -12.61 8.48
N GLN A 128 25.91 -11.53 8.30
CA GLN A 128 27.15 -11.30 9.05
C GLN A 128 26.86 -10.47 10.29
N GLU A 129 27.70 -10.65 11.30
CA GLU A 129 27.75 -9.70 12.42
C GLU A 129 28.09 -8.30 11.88
N TRP A 130 27.34 -7.30 12.34
CA TRP A 130 27.61 -5.94 11.94
C TRP A 130 28.83 -5.43 12.71
N ASP A 131 29.85 -5.05 11.96
CA ASP A 131 31.05 -4.39 12.48
C ASP A 131 31.51 -3.32 11.48
N VAL A 132 32.17 -2.28 11.97
CA VAL A 132 32.64 -1.15 11.16
C VAL A 132 33.99 -1.51 10.54
N THR A 133 33.97 -2.40 9.54
CA THR A 133 35.16 -2.85 8.81
C THR A 133 34.94 -2.88 7.31
N GLU A 134 36.02 -2.76 6.53
CA GLU A 134 35.95 -2.85 5.06
C GLU A 134 35.44 -4.21 4.61
N GLU A 135 35.83 -5.30 5.28
CA GLU A 135 35.35 -6.65 4.99
C GLU A 135 33.82 -6.76 5.14
N THR A 136 33.25 -6.18 6.20
CA THR A 136 31.80 -6.16 6.38
C THR A 136 31.10 -5.35 5.28
N ALA A 137 31.66 -4.21 4.87
CA ALA A 137 31.13 -3.42 3.77
C ALA A 137 31.18 -4.17 2.43
N GLU A 138 32.28 -4.86 2.13
CA GLU A 138 32.43 -5.68 0.92
C GLU A 138 31.42 -6.84 0.88
N LYS A 139 31.21 -7.53 2.00
CA LYS A 139 30.17 -8.58 2.11
C LYS A 139 28.75 -8.02 1.92
N ALA A 140 28.50 -6.81 2.42
CA ALA A 140 27.21 -6.14 2.21
C ALA A 140 27.00 -5.77 0.73
N LEU A 141 28.05 -5.33 0.03
CA LEU A 141 28.00 -5.10 -1.41
C LEU A 141 27.80 -6.41 -2.19
N ASP A 142 28.49 -7.48 -1.82
CA ASP A 142 28.28 -8.81 -2.41
C ASP A 142 26.83 -9.26 -2.26
N MET A 143 26.25 -9.12 -1.07
CA MET A 143 24.81 -9.37 -0.86
C MET A 143 23.93 -8.50 -1.77
N ALA A 144 24.27 -7.22 -1.96
CA ALA A 144 23.47 -6.32 -2.77
C ALA A 144 23.42 -6.71 -4.26
N TYR A 145 24.49 -7.30 -4.78
CA TYR A 145 24.62 -7.65 -6.20
C TYR A 145 24.40 -9.14 -6.50
N ASN A 146 24.74 -10.02 -5.55
CA ASN A 146 24.79 -11.47 -5.74
C ASN A 146 23.91 -12.25 -4.73
N GLY A 147 23.33 -11.58 -3.72
CA GLY A 147 22.69 -12.24 -2.58
C GLY A 147 21.36 -12.97 -2.87
N LEU A 148 20.65 -12.62 -3.95
CA LEU A 148 19.44 -13.33 -4.39
C LEU A 148 19.43 -13.48 -5.91
N THR A 149 19.23 -14.71 -6.39
CA THR A 149 19.00 -14.97 -7.81
C THR A 149 17.61 -14.47 -8.22
N THR A 150 17.52 -13.78 -9.36
CA THR A 150 16.26 -13.28 -9.92
C THR A 150 15.46 -14.36 -10.66
N THR A 151 16.04 -15.53 -10.88
CA THR A 151 15.46 -16.63 -11.64
C THR A 151 14.79 -17.61 -10.67
N LEU A 152 13.49 -17.47 -10.49
CA LEU A 152 12.68 -18.49 -9.83
C LEU A 152 12.38 -19.61 -10.84
N PRO A 153 12.54 -20.90 -10.50
CA PRO A 153 12.23 -21.97 -11.44
C PRO A 153 10.73 -22.00 -11.76
N ASP A 154 10.39 -22.38 -12.99
CA ASP A 154 9.00 -22.58 -13.42
C ASP A 154 8.43 -23.85 -12.78
N PHE A 155 7.37 -23.70 -11.99
CA PHE A 155 6.77 -24.78 -11.19
C PHE A 155 5.27 -24.92 -11.47
N ASN A 156 4.90 -24.92 -12.76
CA ASN A 156 3.58 -25.27 -13.29
C ASN A 156 2.38 -24.42 -12.80
N GLY A 157 2.61 -23.24 -12.20
CA GLY A 157 1.60 -22.19 -11.98
C GLY A 157 0.49 -22.45 -10.96
N THR A 158 0.15 -23.69 -10.60
CA THR A 158 -0.98 -23.98 -9.70
C THR A 158 -0.63 -23.75 -8.23
N LEU A 159 -1.55 -23.17 -7.44
CA LEU A 159 -1.41 -22.97 -5.98
C LEU A 159 -1.00 -24.28 -5.26
N ALA A 160 -1.57 -25.41 -5.68
CA ALA A 160 -1.25 -26.75 -5.17
C ALA A 160 0.20 -27.18 -5.45
N GLY A 161 0.74 -26.89 -6.64
CA GLY A 161 2.15 -27.13 -6.96
C GLY A 161 3.11 -26.32 -6.08
N GLN A 162 2.69 -25.11 -5.66
CA GLN A 162 3.48 -24.22 -4.80
C GLN A 162 3.54 -24.75 -3.35
N VAL A 163 2.44 -25.31 -2.85
CA VAL A 163 2.35 -25.88 -1.48
C VAL A 163 3.17 -27.17 -1.38
N VAL A 164 2.98 -28.11 -2.31
CA VAL A 164 3.69 -29.41 -2.34
C VAL A 164 5.21 -29.21 -2.40
N GLN A 165 5.67 -28.18 -3.09
CA GLN A 165 7.09 -27.89 -3.21
C GLN A 165 7.68 -27.15 -2.01
N ALA A 166 6.93 -26.22 -1.41
CA ALA A 166 7.33 -25.64 -0.13
C ALA A 166 7.50 -26.72 0.95
N GLU A 167 6.63 -27.74 0.95
CA GLU A 167 6.74 -28.91 1.83
C GLU A 167 7.93 -29.82 1.50
N ALA A 168 8.21 -30.05 0.21
CA ALA A 168 9.37 -30.85 -0.23
C ALA A 168 10.72 -30.14 0.09
N MET A 169 10.78 -28.83 -0.06
CA MET A 169 11.95 -28.00 0.26
C MET A 169 12.19 -27.93 1.77
N ALA A 170 11.12 -27.85 2.58
CA ALA A 170 11.19 -27.97 4.03
C ALA A 170 11.73 -29.35 4.46
N LYS A 171 11.26 -30.45 3.84
CA LYS A 171 11.72 -31.82 4.12
C LYS A 171 13.19 -32.08 3.76
N ASN A 172 13.72 -31.42 2.72
CA ASN A 172 15.10 -31.61 2.29
C ASN A 172 16.11 -30.68 2.99
N GLY A 173 15.68 -29.93 4.01
CA GLY A 173 16.56 -29.05 4.79
C GLY A 173 17.01 -27.78 4.06
N PHE A 174 16.42 -27.48 2.90
CA PHE A 174 16.81 -26.33 2.08
C PHE A 174 16.01 -25.06 2.38
N PHE A 175 15.02 -25.10 3.28
CA PHE A 175 14.16 -23.93 3.51
C PHE A 175 13.46 -23.94 4.88
N SER A 176 14.21 -23.66 5.96
CA SER A 176 13.66 -23.14 7.24
C SER A 176 14.06 -21.69 7.54
N TYR A 177 14.85 -21.11 6.63
CA TYR A 177 14.97 -19.70 6.23
C TYR A 177 13.76 -19.21 5.41
N SER A 178 12.55 -19.61 5.80
CA SER A 178 11.40 -19.75 4.88
C SER A 178 10.78 -18.46 4.31
N ALA A 179 11.33 -17.30 4.66
CA ALA A 179 11.03 -16.03 3.99
C ALA A 179 12.29 -15.25 3.61
N SER A 180 13.41 -15.41 4.33
CA SER A 180 14.71 -14.74 4.12
C SER A 180 15.82 -15.76 4.40
N PRO A 181 16.85 -15.89 3.53
CA PRO A 181 18.06 -16.69 3.79
C PRO A 181 18.89 -16.23 4.99
N ASN A 182 18.45 -15.24 5.78
CA ASN A 182 19.20 -14.65 6.90
C ASN A 182 18.40 -14.59 8.23
N GLY A 183 17.17 -15.10 8.28
CA GLY A 183 16.40 -15.28 9.52
C GLY A 183 14.93 -14.85 9.41
N PRO A 184 14.17 -14.80 10.51
CA PRO A 184 12.80 -14.26 10.50
C PRO A 184 12.83 -12.76 10.20
N MET A 185 12.04 -12.33 9.21
CA MET A 185 11.84 -10.92 8.90
C MET A 185 10.69 -10.32 9.71
N SER A 186 10.70 -8.99 9.87
CA SER A 186 9.54 -8.27 10.40
C SER A 186 8.26 -8.56 9.60
N ILE A 187 7.13 -8.69 10.32
CA ILE A 187 5.82 -9.04 9.74
C ILE A 187 5.37 -8.06 8.65
N ARG A 188 5.83 -6.80 8.67
CA ARG A 188 5.55 -5.81 7.63
C ARG A 188 5.99 -6.24 6.23
N TYR A 189 6.98 -7.15 6.12
CA TYR A 189 7.46 -7.69 4.86
C TYR A 189 6.72 -8.95 4.41
N MET A 190 5.80 -9.48 5.21
CA MET A 190 5.07 -10.71 4.92
C MET A 190 4.45 -10.68 3.51
N LYS A 191 3.81 -9.58 3.15
CA LYS A 191 3.20 -9.39 1.83
C LYS A 191 4.21 -9.53 0.68
N ILE A 192 5.32 -8.81 0.74
CA ILE A 192 6.35 -8.84 -0.31
C ILE A 192 7.03 -10.22 -0.36
N ALA A 193 7.29 -10.83 0.79
CA ALA A 193 7.84 -12.18 0.89
C ALA A 193 6.88 -13.23 0.29
N MET A 194 5.57 -13.07 0.47
CA MET A 194 4.57 -13.96 -0.14
C MET A 194 4.52 -13.81 -1.66
N TRP A 195 4.52 -12.58 -2.18
CA TRP A 195 4.59 -12.35 -3.63
C TRP A 195 5.81 -12.99 -4.27
N TRP A 196 6.95 -12.92 -3.59
CA TRP A 196 8.18 -13.58 -4.02
C TRP A 196 8.06 -15.12 -3.92
N ARG A 197 7.58 -15.65 -2.79
CA ARG A 197 7.41 -17.10 -2.56
C ARG A 197 6.49 -17.75 -3.60
N GLN A 198 5.44 -17.05 -4.01
CA GLN A 198 4.48 -17.53 -5.01
C GLN A 198 4.92 -17.24 -6.45
N GLY A 199 6.04 -16.53 -6.65
CA GLY A 199 6.56 -16.13 -7.95
C GLY A 199 5.71 -15.08 -8.68
N ILE A 200 4.76 -14.46 -7.99
CA ILE A 200 3.80 -13.51 -8.56
C ILE A 200 4.50 -12.19 -8.88
N PHE A 201 5.23 -11.63 -7.91
CA PHE A 201 5.94 -10.37 -8.07
C PHE A 201 7.23 -10.34 -7.23
N PRO A 202 8.30 -11.03 -7.68
CA PRO A 202 9.52 -11.22 -6.88
C PRO A 202 10.41 -9.98 -6.78
N TYR A 203 10.22 -8.97 -7.64
CA TYR A 203 11.16 -7.85 -7.77
C TYR A 203 11.31 -6.98 -6.52
N PRO A 204 10.24 -6.56 -5.82
CA PRO A 204 10.41 -5.72 -4.64
C PRO A 204 11.23 -6.43 -3.56
N TYR A 205 11.08 -7.75 -3.43
CA TYR A 205 11.87 -8.54 -2.49
C TYR A 205 13.37 -8.50 -2.80
N VAL A 206 13.74 -8.66 -4.07
CA VAL A 206 15.14 -8.50 -4.51
C VAL A 206 15.65 -7.07 -4.30
N GLN A 207 14.81 -6.07 -4.55
CA GLN A 207 15.19 -4.67 -4.30
C GLN A 207 15.49 -4.43 -2.82
N LEU A 208 14.75 -5.02 -1.88
CA LEU A 208 15.02 -4.86 -0.45
C LEU A 208 16.42 -5.35 -0.03
N TYR A 209 16.91 -6.46 -0.60
CA TYR A 209 18.28 -6.95 -0.32
C TYR A 209 19.33 -6.01 -0.88
N ARG A 210 19.11 -5.54 -2.11
CA ARG A 210 20.00 -4.59 -2.76
C ARG A 210 20.05 -3.28 -2.00
N THR A 211 18.90 -2.74 -1.60
CA THR A 211 18.80 -1.53 -0.77
C THR A 211 19.55 -1.73 0.56
N ALA A 212 19.30 -2.82 1.27
CA ALA A 212 19.95 -3.10 2.56
C ALA A 212 21.48 -3.19 2.43
N GLY A 213 21.99 -3.94 1.46
CA GLY A 213 23.44 -4.10 1.28
C GLY A 213 24.16 -2.80 0.90
N LEU A 214 23.54 -1.98 0.03
CA LEU A 214 24.07 -0.65 -0.30
C LEU A 214 24.08 0.27 0.93
N MET A 215 23.03 0.21 1.76
CA MET A 215 22.93 1.06 2.95
C MET A 215 23.90 0.66 4.06
N ILE A 216 24.09 -0.65 4.29
CA ILE A 216 25.08 -1.16 5.25
C ILE A 216 26.49 -0.71 4.84
N ALA A 217 26.86 -0.91 3.58
CA ALA A 217 28.17 -0.51 3.08
C ALA A 217 28.37 1.02 3.14
N LEU A 218 27.34 1.81 2.81
CA LEU A 218 27.40 3.28 2.88
C LEU A 218 27.63 3.76 4.31
N ASP A 219 26.87 3.24 5.26
CA ASP A 219 27.00 3.61 6.68
C ASP A 219 28.39 3.25 7.23
N ILE A 220 28.93 2.08 6.87
CA ILE A 220 30.27 1.66 7.28
C ILE A 220 31.36 2.55 6.66
N TYR A 221 31.32 2.81 5.35
CA TYR A 221 32.34 3.64 4.70
C TYR A 221 32.33 5.08 5.21
N LEU A 222 31.16 5.63 5.55
CA LEU A 222 31.05 6.94 6.20
C LEU A 222 31.70 6.95 7.60
N ARG A 223 31.58 5.87 8.38
CA ARG A 223 32.22 5.77 9.70
C ARG A 223 33.72 5.54 9.61
N LEU A 224 34.18 4.84 8.57
CA LEU A 224 35.60 4.62 8.30
C LEU A 224 36.31 5.83 7.68
N GLY A 225 35.58 6.88 7.28
CA GLY A 225 36.15 8.05 6.59
C GLY A 225 36.62 7.72 5.17
N LYS A 226 36.00 6.75 4.50
CA LYS A 226 36.33 6.34 3.12
C LYS A 226 35.54 7.18 2.12
N GLU A 227 35.93 8.45 1.99
CA GLU A 227 35.18 9.47 1.25
C GLU A 227 34.85 9.08 -0.20
N ASP A 228 35.82 8.54 -0.95
CA ASP A 228 35.63 8.16 -2.35
C ASP A 228 34.62 7.01 -2.49
N GLN A 229 34.77 5.95 -1.69
CA GLN A 229 33.84 4.82 -1.68
C GLN A 229 32.44 5.24 -1.24
N ALA A 230 32.34 6.05 -0.18
CA ALA A 230 31.07 6.57 0.31
C ALA A 230 30.37 7.43 -0.76
N ARG A 231 31.11 8.28 -1.47
CA ARG A 231 30.58 9.11 -2.55
C ARG A 231 30.09 8.28 -3.74
N GLU A 232 30.89 7.30 -4.18
CA GLU A 232 30.48 6.39 -5.27
C GLU A 232 29.20 5.64 -4.92
N LEU A 233 29.13 5.13 -3.69
CA LEU A 233 27.98 4.38 -3.21
C LEU A 233 26.75 5.27 -3.02
N PHE A 234 26.93 6.50 -2.57
CA PHE A 234 25.85 7.48 -2.45
C PHE A 234 25.23 7.85 -3.81
N MET A 235 26.04 7.93 -4.87
CA MET A 235 25.51 8.07 -6.24
C MET A 235 24.62 6.88 -6.63
N LYS A 236 25.04 5.65 -6.33
CA LYS A 236 24.25 4.42 -6.60
C LYS A 236 22.95 4.38 -5.79
N VAL A 237 22.98 4.85 -4.55
CA VAL A 237 21.79 5.00 -3.70
C VAL A 237 20.83 6.04 -4.32
N SER A 238 21.37 7.17 -4.78
CA SER A 238 20.58 8.23 -5.42
C SER A 238 19.99 7.78 -6.77
N ASP A 239 20.68 6.94 -7.53
CA ASP A 239 20.15 6.38 -8.77
C ASP A 239 18.94 5.48 -8.55
N ARG A 240 18.87 4.88 -7.37
CA ARG A 240 17.84 3.93 -6.96
C ARG A 240 16.81 4.55 -6.01
N PHE A 241 16.77 5.88 -5.93
CA PHE A 241 16.00 6.60 -4.91
C PHE A 241 14.51 6.20 -4.82
N HIS A 242 13.89 5.80 -5.92
CA HIS A 242 12.48 5.38 -5.97
C HIS A 242 12.25 3.87 -5.73
N MET A 243 13.31 3.09 -5.52
CA MET A 243 13.24 1.65 -5.27
C MET A 243 12.79 1.36 -3.84
N GLU A 244 12.31 0.13 -3.61
CA GLU A 244 11.74 -0.31 -2.34
C GLU A 244 12.63 0.06 -1.14
N GLU A 245 12.07 0.90 -0.26
CA GLU A 245 12.66 1.43 0.97
C GLU A 245 14.00 2.17 0.83
N GLN A 246 14.43 2.59 -0.37
CA GLN A 246 15.74 3.21 -0.54
C GLN A 246 15.88 4.55 0.22
N VAL A 247 14.84 5.38 0.20
CA VAL A 247 14.82 6.67 0.93
C VAL A 247 14.70 6.41 2.43
N GLU A 248 13.80 5.51 2.79
CA GLU A 248 13.50 5.11 4.16
C GLU A 248 14.74 4.58 4.88
N GLN A 249 15.52 3.73 4.20
CA GLN A 249 16.76 3.20 4.74
C GLN A 249 17.86 4.26 4.76
N LEU A 250 17.99 5.11 3.74
CA LEU A 250 18.92 6.24 3.79
C LEU A 250 18.66 7.17 4.99
N ALA A 251 17.39 7.44 5.27
CA ALA A 251 16.97 8.29 6.37
C ALA A 251 17.37 7.76 7.77
N CYS A 252 17.62 6.45 7.90
CA CYS A 252 18.01 5.84 9.17
C CYS A 252 19.52 5.84 9.43
N SER A 253 20.37 6.37 8.52
CA SER A 253 21.81 6.50 8.76
C SER A 253 22.14 7.85 9.41
N ARG A 254 22.40 7.85 10.72
CA ARG A 254 22.87 9.03 11.46
C ARG A 254 24.20 9.56 10.91
N ALA A 255 25.07 8.67 10.41
CA ALA A 255 26.30 9.07 9.73
C ALA A 255 26.02 9.83 8.43
N ALA A 256 25.08 9.35 7.60
CA ALA A 256 24.66 10.05 6.39
C ALA A 256 24.04 11.42 6.71
N TRP A 257 23.27 11.56 7.80
CA TRP A 257 22.76 12.86 8.23
C TRP A 257 23.86 13.87 8.48
N LYS A 258 24.88 13.49 9.24
CA LYS A 258 26.00 14.38 9.60
C LYS A 258 26.90 14.73 8.43
N GLN A 259 27.08 13.81 7.48
CA GLN A 259 28.09 13.94 6.43
C GLN A 259 27.52 14.26 5.04
N ILE A 260 26.24 14.01 4.78
CA ILE A 260 25.65 14.08 3.43
C ILE A 260 24.31 14.82 3.39
N LEU A 261 23.36 14.50 4.29
CA LEU A 261 21.97 14.95 4.13
C LEU A 261 21.73 16.36 4.71
N ALA A 262 22.36 16.69 5.84
CA ALA A 262 22.20 17.99 6.50
C ALA A 262 23.28 19.02 6.12
N VAL A 263 24.21 18.67 5.22
CA VAL A 263 25.29 19.58 4.82
C VAL A 263 24.75 20.72 3.93
N PRO A 264 25.29 21.96 4.05
CA PRO A 264 24.79 23.11 3.31
C PRO A 264 24.78 22.95 1.78
N GLU A 265 25.72 22.16 1.24
CA GLU A 265 25.88 21.91 -0.19
C GLU A 265 24.73 21.06 -0.76
N ARG A 266 24.00 20.32 0.09
CA ARG A 266 22.86 19.46 -0.29
C ARG A 266 23.12 18.59 -1.54
N PRO A 267 24.19 17.76 -1.55
CA PRO A 267 24.60 17.00 -2.74
C PRO A 267 23.52 16.06 -3.27
N LEU A 268 22.58 15.62 -2.42
CA LEU A 268 21.45 14.81 -2.87
C LEU A 268 20.58 15.54 -3.90
N LEU A 269 20.35 16.85 -3.75
CA LEU A 269 19.53 17.61 -4.71
C LEU A 269 20.16 17.60 -6.10
N ASP A 270 21.48 17.74 -6.17
CA ASP A 270 22.22 17.68 -7.44
C ASP A 270 22.10 16.30 -8.08
N PHE A 271 22.30 15.21 -7.31
CA PHE A 271 22.17 13.84 -7.84
C PHE A 271 20.74 13.47 -8.24
N LEU A 272 19.74 14.06 -7.59
CA LEU A 272 18.34 13.86 -7.96
C LEU A 272 17.86 14.85 -9.04
N ASN A 273 18.70 15.79 -9.49
CA ASN A 273 18.37 16.87 -10.42
C ASN A 273 17.16 17.72 -9.93
N ILE A 274 17.15 18.05 -8.63
CA ILE A 274 16.06 18.78 -7.97
C ILE A 274 16.48 20.23 -7.68
N TYR A 275 15.80 21.16 -8.32
CA TYR A 275 15.94 22.58 -7.99
C TYR A 275 15.31 22.89 -6.63
N ALA A 276 16.11 23.36 -5.67
CA ALA A 276 15.65 23.75 -4.33
C ALA A 276 14.43 24.71 -4.33
N ALA A 277 14.34 25.59 -5.33
CA ALA A 277 13.21 26.51 -5.50
C ALA A 277 11.85 25.80 -5.65
N LYS A 278 11.81 24.53 -6.05
CA LYS A 278 10.58 23.73 -6.17
C LYS A 278 10.11 23.14 -4.84
N LEU A 279 10.99 23.01 -3.84
CA LEU A 279 10.69 22.32 -2.58
C LEU A 279 9.75 23.12 -1.68
N ARG A 280 10.01 24.42 -1.48
CA ARG A 280 9.18 25.27 -0.60
C ARG A 280 7.70 25.36 -1.06
N PRO A 281 7.40 25.53 -2.37
CA PRO A 281 6.02 25.41 -2.85
C PRO A 281 5.42 24.03 -2.60
N ALA A 282 6.18 22.94 -2.80
CA ALA A 282 5.69 21.58 -2.57
C ALA A 282 5.34 21.32 -1.09
N ILE A 283 6.19 21.75 -0.16
CA ILE A 283 5.94 21.67 1.29
C ILE A 283 4.67 22.43 1.66
N THR A 284 4.53 23.64 1.14
CA THR A 284 3.35 24.48 1.42
C THR A 284 2.06 23.79 0.96
N ARG A 285 2.06 23.19 -0.24
CA ARG A 285 0.92 22.40 -0.75
C ARG A 285 0.67 21.18 0.12
N ALA A 286 1.72 20.46 0.53
CA ALA A 286 1.61 19.27 1.37
C ALA A 286 0.98 19.57 2.74
N CYS A 287 1.46 20.61 3.43
CA CYS A 287 0.88 21.07 4.69
C CYS A 287 -0.60 21.44 4.52
N GLN A 288 -0.93 22.23 3.49
CA GLN A 288 -2.31 22.63 3.23
C GLN A 288 -3.22 21.44 2.93
N MET A 289 -2.75 20.48 2.13
CA MET A 289 -3.49 19.24 1.85
C MET A 289 -3.71 18.41 3.11
N ALA A 290 -2.68 18.27 3.94
CA ALA A 290 -2.76 17.55 5.21
C ALA A 290 -3.74 18.23 6.18
N GLU A 291 -3.62 19.54 6.39
CA GLU A 291 -4.52 20.32 7.25
C GLU A 291 -5.98 20.22 6.81
N ASN A 292 -6.23 20.36 5.51
CA ASN A 292 -7.56 20.23 4.94
C ASN A 292 -8.10 18.79 5.13
N ARG A 293 -7.30 17.76 4.81
CA ARG A 293 -7.71 16.36 4.96
C ARG A 293 -8.01 15.99 6.41
N LEU A 294 -7.18 16.45 7.33
CA LEU A 294 -7.35 16.20 8.76
C LEU A 294 -8.51 17.01 9.34
N GLY A 295 -8.79 18.21 8.82
CA GLY A 295 -9.85 19.12 9.27
C GLY A 295 -11.24 18.80 8.75
N SER A 296 -11.34 18.53 7.45
CA SER A 296 -12.62 18.47 6.74
C SER A 296 -12.95 17.06 6.22
N GLY A 297 -12.11 16.07 6.50
CA GLY A 297 -12.27 14.72 5.96
C GLY A 297 -11.71 14.58 4.54
N PRO A 298 -11.87 13.40 3.92
CA PRO A 298 -11.38 13.15 2.57
C PRO A 298 -12.05 14.05 1.53
N ARG A 299 -11.26 14.53 0.57
CA ARG A 299 -11.78 15.14 -0.66
C ARG A 299 -12.50 14.05 -1.45
N ARG A 300 -13.83 14.15 -1.46
CA ARG A 300 -14.70 13.27 -2.24
C ARG A 300 -15.01 13.88 -3.60
N ARG A 301 -14.17 13.61 -4.59
CA ARG A 301 -14.24 14.26 -5.92
C ARG A 301 -15.56 14.00 -6.63
N TYR A 302 -16.09 12.80 -6.43
CA TYR A 302 -17.29 12.33 -7.09
C TYR A 302 -18.47 12.16 -6.11
N ALA A 303 -18.40 12.80 -4.94
CA ALA A 303 -19.54 12.84 -4.02
C ALA A 303 -20.81 13.34 -4.74
N GLY A 304 -21.90 12.59 -4.55
CA GLY A 304 -23.21 12.92 -5.13
C GLY A 304 -23.33 12.66 -6.64
N GLN A 305 -22.31 12.12 -7.32
CA GLN A 305 -22.45 11.72 -8.72
C GLN A 305 -23.40 10.52 -8.85
N SER A 306 -24.08 10.42 -10.01
CA SER A 306 -24.93 9.27 -10.33
C SER A 306 -24.07 8.02 -10.56
N ILE A 307 -24.65 6.83 -10.34
CA ILE A 307 -23.96 5.56 -10.63
C ILE A 307 -23.54 5.54 -12.10
N GLU A 308 -24.43 5.91 -13.03
CA GLU A 308 -24.13 5.98 -14.47
C GLU A 308 -22.86 6.79 -14.77
N LYS A 309 -22.71 7.96 -14.15
CA LYS A 309 -21.54 8.79 -14.36
C LYS A 309 -20.29 8.18 -13.76
N LEU A 310 -20.38 7.56 -12.57
CA LEU A 310 -19.24 6.85 -11.96
C LEU A 310 -18.76 5.70 -12.85
N VAL A 311 -19.67 4.89 -13.42
CA VAL A 311 -19.28 3.77 -14.27
C VAL A 311 -18.58 4.25 -15.55
N ARG A 312 -19.07 5.33 -16.16
CA ARG A 312 -18.43 5.96 -17.33
C ARG A 312 -17.04 6.49 -16.99
N ILE A 313 -16.88 7.17 -15.84
CA ILE A 313 -15.57 7.66 -15.39
C ILE A 313 -14.59 6.50 -15.19
N ILE A 314 -15.01 5.40 -14.56
CA ILE A 314 -14.17 4.21 -14.39
C ILE A 314 -13.74 3.64 -15.74
N SER A 315 -14.67 3.54 -16.70
CA SER A 315 -14.39 3.04 -18.05
C SER A 315 -13.40 3.94 -18.79
N GLU A 316 -13.65 5.26 -18.80
CA GLU A 316 -12.79 6.28 -19.40
C GLU A 316 -11.37 6.26 -18.80
N ASN A 317 -11.28 6.24 -17.48
CA ASN A 317 -10.01 6.22 -16.76
C ASN A 317 -9.26 4.91 -16.98
N THR A 318 -9.96 3.77 -16.99
CA THR A 318 -9.34 2.46 -17.25
C THR A 318 -8.77 2.41 -18.66
N PHE A 319 -9.55 2.83 -19.67
CA PHE A 319 -9.08 2.93 -21.06
C PHE A 319 -7.84 3.82 -21.20
N LYS A 320 -7.81 4.95 -20.48
CA LYS A 320 -6.75 5.96 -20.59
C LYS A 320 -5.48 5.63 -19.79
N ASN A 321 -5.63 5.13 -18.56
CA ASN A 321 -4.56 5.10 -17.57
C ASN A 321 -4.00 3.69 -17.32
N CYS A 322 -4.72 2.63 -17.70
CA CYS A 322 -4.27 1.26 -17.45
C CYS A 322 -3.05 0.90 -18.31
N PRO A 323 -1.92 0.47 -17.71
CA PRO A 323 -0.73 0.07 -18.44
C PRO A 323 -0.83 -1.39 -18.92
N TYR A 324 -1.73 -1.64 -19.89
CA TYR A 324 -2.01 -2.99 -20.39
C TYR A 324 -0.74 -3.75 -20.82
N ASP A 325 0.18 -3.12 -21.55
CA ASP A 325 1.41 -3.77 -22.02
C ASP A 325 2.29 -4.28 -20.86
N ARG A 326 2.31 -3.56 -19.72
CA ARG A 326 3.08 -3.95 -18.54
C ARG A 326 2.43 -5.11 -17.79
N LEU A 327 1.10 -5.11 -17.70
CA LEU A 327 0.35 -6.19 -17.06
C LEU A 327 0.36 -7.46 -17.93
N ASP A 328 0.25 -7.31 -19.25
CA ASP A 328 0.26 -8.41 -20.22
C ASP A 328 1.63 -9.12 -20.27
N ALA A 329 2.71 -8.46 -19.83
CA ALA A 329 4.04 -9.09 -19.72
C ALA A 329 4.11 -10.28 -18.73
N TYR A 330 3.09 -10.45 -17.89
CA TYR A 330 2.95 -11.58 -16.99
C TYR A 330 2.12 -12.71 -17.61
N ARG A 331 1.27 -12.43 -18.59
CA ARG A 331 0.33 -13.40 -19.16
C ARG A 331 0.98 -14.23 -20.28
N PRO A 332 0.50 -15.48 -20.50
CA PRO A 332 0.87 -16.27 -21.67
C PRO A 332 0.54 -15.52 -22.98
N PRO A 333 1.37 -15.63 -24.04
CA PRO A 333 1.13 -14.93 -25.32
C PRO A 333 -0.20 -15.28 -26.00
N ASP A 334 -0.76 -16.46 -25.72
CA ASP A 334 -2.03 -16.96 -26.22
C ASP A 334 -3.22 -16.62 -25.30
N ASN A 335 -2.97 -16.04 -24.12
CA ASN A 335 -3.97 -15.61 -23.15
C ASN A 335 -3.80 -14.13 -22.79
N LEU A 336 -3.69 -13.28 -23.80
CA LEU A 336 -3.68 -11.83 -23.61
C LEU A 336 -5.08 -11.31 -23.27
N ARG A 337 -5.13 -10.23 -22.50
CA ARG A 337 -6.40 -9.60 -22.12
C ARG A 337 -7.10 -8.96 -23.29
N ASN A 338 -8.43 -8.98 -23.23
CA ASN A 338 -9.25 -8.11 -24.05
C ASN A 338 -9.07 -6.66 -23.59
N ARG A 339 -8.55 -5.83 -24.50
CA ARG A 339 -8.40 -4.39 -24.26
C ARG A 339 -9.67 -3.67 -24.71
N PRO A 340 -10.16 -2.69 -23.93
CA PRO A 340 -11.27 -1.86 -24.37
C PRO A 340 -10.90 -1.10 -25.65
N LYS A 341 -11.82 -1.07 -26.60
CA LYS A 341 -11.60 -0.44 -27.92
C LYS A 341 -11.69 1.08 -27.86
N ASP A 342 -12.44 1.59 -26.89
CA ASP A 342 -12.70 3.01 -26.65
C ASP A 342 -13.07 3.22 -25.17
N ALA A 343 -13.36 4.48 -24.83
CA ALA A 343 -13.70 4.93 -23.48
C ALA A 343 -14.96 4.29 -22.88
N ASP A 344 -15.87 3.77 -23.71
CA ASP A 344 -17.08 3.06 -23.26
C ASP A 344 -16.89 1.54 -23.29
N GLY A 345 -15.67 1.07 -23.57
CA GLY A 345 -15.38 -0.34 -23.85
C GLY A 345 -15.59 -1.31 -22.68
N LEU A 346 -15.71 -0.82 -21.44
CA LEU A 346 -16.05 -1.67 -20.29
C LEU A 346 -17.57 -1.76 -20.07
N LEU A 347 -18.33 -0.83 -20.65
CA LEU A 347 -19.76 -0.70 -20.39
C LEU A 347 -20.56 -1.80 -21.08
N ARG A 348 -21.57 -2.29 -20.38
CA ARG A 348 -22.51 -3.32 -20.80
C ARG A 348 -23.92 -2.76 -20.79
N ARG A 349 -24.81 -3.41 -21.53
CA ARG A 349 -26.24 -3.08 -21.46
C ARG A 349 -26.77 -3.36 -20.06
N GLY A 350 -27.53 -2.42 -19.51
CA GLY A 350 -28.25 -2.59 -18.25
C GLY A 350 -29.14 -3.84 -18.20
N CYS A 351 -29.21 -4.44 -17.03
CA CYS A 351 -30.03 -5.60 -16.72
C CYS A 351 -31.50 -5.23 -16.70
N THR A 352 -32.35 -6.11 -17.23
CA THR A 352 -33.80 -5.89 -17.20
C THR A 352 -34.35 -6.09 -15.79
N VAL A 353 -35.48 -5.44 -15.48
CA VAL A 353 -36.19 -5.62 -14.20
C VAL A 353 -36.51 -7.10 -13.94
N SER A 354 -36.90 -7.84 -14.99
CA SER A 354 -37.10 -9.30 -14.90
C SER A 354 -35.82 -10.07 -14.63
N GLY A 355 -34.68 -9.63 -15.18
CA GLY A 355 -33.36 -10.21 -14.91
C GLY A 355 -32.95 -10.03 -13.46
N ILE A 356 -33.08 -8.81 -12.92
CA ILE A 356 -32.80 -8.51 -11.50
C ILE A 356 -33.69 -9.37 -10.59
N ARG A 357 -35.00 -9.44 -10.86
CA ARG A 357 -35.93 -10.29 -10.10
C ARG A 357 -35.59 -11.77 -10.18
N ALA A 358 -35.11 -12.24 -11.34
CA ALA A 358 -34.65 -13.61 -11.50
C ALA A 358 -33.41 -13.89 -10.64
N SER A 359 -32.47 -12.95 -10.57
CA SER A 359 -31.30 -13.03 -9.68
C SER A 359 -31.70 -13.02 -8.20
N GLU A 360 -32.58 -12.11 -7.77
CA GLU A 360 -33.13 -12.09 -6.40
C GLU A 360 -33.82 -13.43 -6.05
N LYS A 361 -34.65 -13.96 -6.96
CA LYS A 361 -35.30 -15.25 -6.78
C LYS A 361 -34.30 -16.40 -6.68
N ARG A 362 -33.24 -16.39 -7.49
CA ARG A 362 -32.18 -17.42 -7.48
C ARG A 362 -31.36 -17.37 -6.20
N LEU A 363 -31.06 -16.17 -5.72
CA LEU A 363 -30.30 -15.96 -4.48
C LEU A 363 -31.17 -16.10 -3.23
N GLY A 364 -32.50 -16.03 -3.36
CA GLY A 364 -33.43 -16.11 -2.23
C GLY A 364 -33.41 -14.87 -1.34
N VAL A 365 -33.00 -13.70 -1.85
CA VAL A 365 -32.84 -12.45 -1.11
C VAL A 365 -33.34 -11.25 -1.90
N THR A 366 -33.58 -10.14 -1.22
CA THR A 366 -33.74 -8.82 -1.85
C THR A 366 -32.37 -8.14 -1.93
N LEU A 367 -31.95 -7.78 -3.14
CA LEU A 367 -30.66 -7.12 -3.35
C LEU A 367 -30.71 -5.65 -2.90
N PRO A 368 -29.57 -5.06 -2.46
CA PRO A 368 -29.48 -3.64 -2.15
C PRO A 368 -30.00 -2.75 -3.28
N GLU A 369 -30.71 -1.66 -2.95
CA GLU A 369 -31.32 -0.78 -3.95
C GLU A 369 -30.29 -0.11 -4.87
N ASP A 370 -29.16 0.32 -4.32
CA ASP A 370 -28.07 0.93 -5.10
C ASP A 370 -27.38 -0.09 -6.02
N TYR A 371 -27.30 -1.36 -5.61
CA TYR A 371 -26.84 -2.44 -6.48
C TYR A 371 -27.82 -2.74 -7.61
N LYS A 372 -29.14 -2.70 -7.34
CA LYS A 372 -30.17 -2.84 -8.38
C LYS A 372 -30.16 -1.67 -9.35
N GLU A 373 -29.96 -0.45 -8.86
CA GLU A 373 -29.73 0.74 -9.69
C GLU A 373 -28.52 0.52 -10.60
N PHE A 374 -27.38 0.11 -10.05
CA PHE A 374 -26.19 -0.23 -10.83
C PHE A 374 -26.49 -1.27 -11.91
N LEU A 375 -27.08 -2.41 -11.56
CA LEU A 375 -27.40 -3.47 -12.53
C LEU A 375 -28.32 -2.96 -13.63
N SER A 376 -29.30 -2.11 -13.31
CA SER A 376 -30.23 -1.53 -14.30
C SER A 376 -29.55 -0.59 -15.29
N ILE A 377 -28.46 0.05 -14.88
CA ILE A 377 -27.63 0.94 -15.70
C ILE A 377 -26.64 0.11 -16.51
N ASN A 378 -25.97 -0.84 -15.87
CA ASN A 378 -24.85 -1.59 -16.40
C ASN A 378 -24.80 -3.00 -15.78
N ASN A 379 -25.05 -4.06 -16.57
CA ASN A 379 -25.11 -5.43 -16.06
C ASN A 379 -23.73 -6.06 -15.85
N GLY A 380 -23.07 -5.66 -14.76
CA GLY A 380 -21.66 -5.96 -14.52
C GLY A 380 -20.73 -5.05 -15.33
N LEU A 381 -19.45 -5.03 -14.98
CA LEU A 381 -18.40 -4.21 -15.60
C LEU A 381 -17.20 -5.10 -15.91
N ASP A 382 -16.61 -4.95 -17.10
CA ASP A 382 -15.35 -5.63 -17.42
C ASP A 382 -14.19 -5.17 -16.51
N SER A 383 -13.03 -5.83 -16.58
CA SER A 383 -11.88 -5.57 -15.71
C SER A 383 -11.56 -4.07 -15.61
N MET A 384 -11.62 -3.53 -14.40
CA MET A 384 -11.37 -2.11 -14.14
C MET A 384 -9.99 -1.89 -13.55
N TRP A 385 -9.41 -0.72 -13.82
CA TRP A 385 -8.12 -0.32 -13.28
C TRP A 385 -8.28 0.22 -11.85
N ASP A 386 -7.69 -0.45 -10.86
CA ASP A 386 -7.72 -0.02 -9.45
C ASP A 386 -6.53 0.89 -9.06
N GLY A 387 -5.72 1.27 -10.04
CA GLY A 387 -4.50 2.04 -9.83
C GLY A 387 -3.24 1.21 -9.55
N GLN A 388 -3.35 -0.10 -9.38
CA GLN A 388 -2.20 -1.01 -9.26
C GLN A 388 -2.33 -2.20 -10.22
N ASN A 389 -3.51 -2.82 -10.27
CA ASN A 389 -3.82 -4.00 -11.04
C ASN A 389 -5.18 -3.85 -11.75
N LEU A 390 -5.47 -4.76 -12.67
CA LEU A 390 -6.81 -4.93 -13.23
C LEU A 390 -7.61 -5.90 -12.36
N VAL A 391 -8.86 -5.53 -12.05
CA VAL A 391 -9.73 -6.25 -11.11
C VAL A 391 -11.13 -6.47 -11.69
N ASP A 392 -11.68 -7.66 -11.48
CA ASP A 392 -12.97 -8.12 -12.01
C ASP A 392 -14.04 -8.14 -10.93
N TYR A 393 -14.32 -6.98 -10.32
CA TYR A 393 -15.18 -6.94 -9.14
C TYR A 393 -16.67 -7.13 -9.41
N LEU A 394 -17.16 -6.82 -10.61
CA LEU A 394 -18.59 -6.67 -10.89
C LEU A 394 -19.02 -7.57 -12.07
N ALA A 395 -19.37 -8.82 -11.79
CA ALA A 395 -19.95 -9.73 -12.75
C ALA A 395 -21.40 -9.37 -13.12
N GLY A 396 -21.92 -9.98 -14.19
CA GLY A 396 -23.31 -9.81 -14.57
C GLY A 396 -24.26 -10.43 -13.55
N ALA A 397 -25.50 -9.92 -13.46
CA ALA A 397 -26.51 -10.39 -12.50
C ALA A 397 -26.77 -11.92 -12.56
N GLN A 398 -26.53 -12.53 -13.73
CA GLN A 398 -26.66 -13.96 -13.97
C GLN A 398 -25.51 -14.79 -13.35
N GLU A 399 -24.31 -14.22 -13.20
CA GLU A 399 -23.10 -14.89 -12.71
C GLU A 399 -22.95 -14.77 -11.19
N VAL A 400 -23.47 -13.69 -10.60
CA VAL A 400 -23.44 -13.46 -9.15
C VAL A 400 -24.06 -14.63 -8.39
N ASN A 401 -23.38 -15.20 -7.41
CA ASN A 401 -23.87 -16.38 -6.71
C ASN A 401 -23.46 -16.38 -5.24
N TRP A 402 -24.05 -17.29 -4.46
CA TRP A 402 -23.60 -17.54 -3.11
C TRP A 402 -22.32 -18.38 -3.13
N GLN A 403 -21.28 -17.89 -2.47
CA GLN A 403 -20.02 -18.60 -2.28
C GLN A 403 -19.78 -18.84 -0.79
N GLU A 404 -19.31 -20.04 -0.46
CA GLU A 404 -18.62 -20.28 0.81
C GLU A 404 -17.20 -19.71 0.67
N ILE A 405 -16.78 -18.93 1.65
CA ILE A 405 -15.46 -18.31 1.64
C ILE A 405 -14.57 -19.10 2.58
N ASP A 406 -13.91 -20.12 2.03
CA ASP A 406 -13.04 -21.04 2.78
C ASP A 406 -11.72 -20.37 3.20
N PHE A 407 -11.18 -19.45 2.40
CA PHE A 407 -10.02 -18.64 2.79
C PHE A 407 -10.31 -17.66 3.94
N LEU A 408 -11.57 -17.52 4.36
CA LEU A 408 -11.95 -16.80 5.57
C LEU A 408 -12.03 -17.71 6.80
N GLU A 409 -11.81 -19.02 6.68
CA GLU A 409 -11.83 -19.93 7.84
C GLU A 409 -10.78 -19.50 8.87
N GLY A 410 -11.26 -19.13 10.06
CA GLY A 410 -10.43 -18.58 11.14
C GLY A 410 -10.04 -17.11 10.99
N ASN A 411 -10.52 -16.41 9.95
CA ASN A 411 -10.31 -14.98 9.76
C ASN A 411 -11.53 -14.17 10.23
N GLU A 412 -11.23 -13.01 10.80
CA GLU A 412 -12.19 -12.01 11.22
C GLU A 412 -12.91 -11.38 10.02
N LEU A 413 -14.18 -11.01 10.19
CA LEU A 413 -14.95 -10.24 9.19
C LEU A 413 -15.02 -8.76 9.60
N PRO A 414 -14.06 -7.92 9.19
CA PRO A 414 -13.99 -6.56 9.68
C PRO A 414 -15.01 -5.67 8.97
N LEU A 415 -15.78 -4.91 9.76
CA LEU A 415 -16.67 -3.86 9.24
C LEU A 415 -15.97 -2.48 9.20
N LEU A 416 -14.71 -2.41 9.58
CA LEU A 416 -13.82 -1.26 9.36
C LEU A 416 -12.61 -1.74 8.54
N SER A 417 -11.74 -0.84 8.08
CA SER A 417 -10.51 -1.30 7.42
C SER A 417 -9.72 -2.20 8.36
N SER A 418 -9.11 -3.29 7.87
CA SER A 418 -8.37 -4.22 8.74
C SER A 418 -7.10 -3.62 9.38
N ARG A 419 -6.74 -2.38 9.02
CA ARG A 419 -5.67 -1.59 9.66
C ARG A 419 -6.22 -0.54 10.63
N GLU A 420 -7.49 -0.65 10.99
CA GLU A 420 -8.20 0.31 11.83
C GLU A 420 -8.99 -0.42 12.94
N PRO A 421 -8.98 0.07 14.19
CA PRO A 421 -8.24 1.24 14.70
C PRO A 421 -6.72 1.09 14.63
N LEU A 422 -5.99 2.18 14.88
CA LEU A 422 -4.53 2.15 14.78
C LEU A 422 -3.94 1.17 15.82
N ALA A 423 -3.02 0.32 15.39
CA ALA A 423 -2.27 -0.55 16.30
C ALA A 423 -1.55 0.28 17.38
N GLY A 424 -1.46 -0.24 18.60
CA GLY A 424 -0.81 0.46 19.73
C GLY A 424 -1.68 1.49 20.45
N THR A 425 -2.85 1.87 19.93
CA THR A 425 -3.82 2.73 20.64
C THR A 425 -4.56 2.01 21.77
N GLY A 426 -4.40 0.68 21.87
CA GLY A 426 -5.20 -0.16 22.76
C GLY A 426 -6.69 -0.22 22.37
N ASN A 427 -7.05 0.25 21.17
CA ASN A 427 -8.42 0.34 20.68
C ASN A 427 -8.77 -0.72 19.63
N MET A 428 -7.89 -1.70 19.39
CA MET A 428 -8.11 -2.78 18.42
C MET A 428 -9.43 -3.51 18.67
N LEU A 429 -10.07 -3.92 17.58
CA LEU A 429 -11.31 -4.71 17.56
C LEU A 429 -10.96 -6.16 17.21
N GLU A 430 -11.53 -7.10 17.95
CA GLU A 430 -11.45 -8.55 17.70
C GLU A 430 -12.79 -9.01 17.14
N TRP A 431 -12.95 -8.90 15.81
CA TRP A 431 -14.26 -9.19 15.21
C TRP A 431 -14.64 -10.67 15.39
N PRO A 432 -15.95 -11.00 15.39
CA PRO A 432 -16.38 -12.38 15.46
C PRO A 432 -15.81 -13.23 14.32
N ASN A 433 -15.33 -14.43 14.67
CA ASN A 433 -14.91 -15.46 13.71
C ASN A 433 -16.08 -16.34 13.29
N PHE A 434 -16.10 -16.74 12.02
CA PHE A 434 -17.13 -17.59 11.44
C PHE A 434 -16.47 -18.82 10.83
N GLU A 435 -16.97 -20.01 11.19
CA GLU A 435 -16.37 -21.29 10.74
C GLU A 435 -16.56 -21.52 9.23
N LYS A 436 -17.71 -21.12 8.68
CA LYS A 436 -18.06 -21.28 7.25
C LYS A 436 -18.84 -20.08 6.73
N PRO A 437 -18.20 -18.91 6.59
CA PRO A 437 -18.89 -17.72 6.15
C PRO A 437 -19.37 -17.88 4.71
N ARG A 438 -20.65 -17.59 4.49
CA ARG A 438 -21.27 -17.62 3.16
C ARG A 438 -21.72 -16.23 2.77
N CYS A 439 -21.26 -15.74 1.63
CA CYS A 439 -21.59 -14.40 1.12
C CYS A 439 -22.07 -14.49 -0.34
N ILE A 440 -22.65 -13.40 -0.84
CA ILE A 440 -22.95 -13.26 -2.27
C ILE A 440 -21.72 -12.65 -2.93
N CYS A 441 -21.06 -13.39 -3.84
CA CYS A 441 -19.92 -12.91 -4.60
C CYS A 441 -20.41 -12.10 -5.81
N LEU A 442 -20.15 -10.80 -5.79
CA LEU A 442 -20.49 -9.90 -6.91
C LEU A 442 -19.53 -10.03 -8.08
N SER A 443 -18.36 -10.64 -7.86
CA SER A 443 -17.32 -10.86 -8.87
C SER A 443 -17.54 -12.13 -9.70
N GLY A 444 -18.61 -12.90 -9.42
CA GLY A 444 -18.92 -14.13 -10.15
C GLY A 444 -18.41 -15.38 -9.42
N ASP A 445 -17.92 -16.36 -10.18
CA ASP A 445 -17.34 -17.57 -9.58
C ASP A 445 -15.97 -17.25 -8.97
N ILE A 446 -15.80 -17.59 -7.70
CA ILE A 446 -14.55 -17.38 -6.98
C ILE A 446 -13.42 -18.27 -7.50
N ASN A 447 -13.79 -19.38 -8.14
CA ASN A 447 -12.85 -20.31 -8.77
C ASN A 447 -12.54 -19.94 -10.22
N ASP A 448 -13.09 -18.84 -10.74
CA ASP A 448 -12.79 -18.38 -12.09
C ASP A 448 -11.30 -18.00 -12.18
N GLU A 449 -10.57 -18.74 -13.02
CA GLU A 449 -9.16 -18.53 -13.30
C GLU A 449 -8.87 -17.16 -13.94
N ASP A 450 -9.89 -16.38 -14.33
CA ASP A 450 -9.84 -15.00 -14.84
C ASP A 450 -10.31 -13.89 -13.86
N THR A 451 -10.77 -14.21 -12.64
CA THR A 451 -10.95 -13.23 -11.53
C THR A 451 -9.75 -13.12 -10.56
N ALA A 452 -9.29 -11.89 -10.24
CA ALA A 452 -8.15 -11.65 -9.32
C ALA A 452 -8.55 -11.05 -7.95
N GLY A 453 -9.63 -10.27 -7.89
CA GLY A 453 -10.16 -9.68 -6.66
C GLY A 453 -11.64 -9.97 -6.52
N HIS A 454 -12.12 -10.01 -5.28
CA HIS A 454 -13.52 -10.35 -5.00
C HIS A 454 -14.22 -9.24 -4.23
N LEU A 455 -15.46 -8.97 -4.62
CA LEU A 455 -16.38 -8.06 -3.94
C LEU A 455 -17.55 -8.89 -3.40
N PHE A 456 -17.78 -8.80 -2.09
CA PHE A 456 -18.79 -9.60 -1.40
C PHE A 456 -19.88 -8.74 -0.79
N LEU A 457 -21.13 -9.19 -0.96
CA LEU A 457 -22.25 -8.76 -0.15
C LEU A 457 -22.43 -9.71 1.04
N ILE A 458 -22.30 -9.15 2.24
CA ILE A 458 -22.42 -9.83 3.52
C ILE A 458 -23.88 -9.77 3.98
N GLY A 459 -24.46 -10.94 4.23
CA GLY A 459 -25.81 -11.12 4.74
C GLY A 459 -25.97 -10.78 6.23
N GLN A 460 -27.22 -10.72 6.68
CA GLN A 460 -27.59 -10.38 8.06
C GLN A 460 -27.06 -11.37 9.10
N ASP A 461 -26.90 -12.63 8.72
CA ASP A 461 -26.39 -13.72 9.54
C ASP A 461 -24.95 -13.45 10.04
N LEU A 462 -24.11 -12.86 9.19
CA LEU A 462 -22.74 -12.48 9.54
C LEU A 462 -22.66 -11.02 10.02
N LEU A 463 -23.46 -10.13 9.43
CA LEU A 463 -23.41 -8.70 9.72
C LEU A 463 -23.92 -8.33 11.11
N GLN A 464 -25.00 -8.97 11.59
CA GLN A 464 -25.60 -8.62 12.89
C GLN A 464 -24.69 -8.96 14.08
N PRO A 465 -24.06 -10.15 14.15
CA PRO A 465 -23.08 -10.42 15.20
C PRO A 465 -21.90 -9.44 15.21
N ALA A 466 -21.36 -9.10 14.04
CA ALA A 466 -20.26 -8.14 13.93
C ALA A 466 -20.67 -6.73 14.39
N LYS A 467 -21.87 -6.26 14.04
CA LYS A 467 -22.41 -4.98 14.52
C LYS A 467 -22.66 -4.99 16.02
N ALA A 468 -23.25 -6.07 16.55
CA ALA A 468 -23.49 -6.21 17.99
C ALA A 468 -22.17 -6.15 18.78
N TYR A 469 -21.14 -6.85 18.31
CA TYR A 469 -19.79 -6.77 18.87
C TYR A 469 -19.30 -5.32 18.89
N PHE A 470 -19.31 -4.63 17.75
CA PHE A 470 -18.84 -3.25 17.66
C PHE A 470 -19.54 -2.33 18.67
N PHE A 471 -20.88 -2.37 18.75
CA PHE A 471 -21.62 -1.49 19.65
C PHE A 471 -21.40 -1.84 21.13
N ASN A 472 -21.29 -3.12 21.48
CA ASN A 472 -20.94 -3.52 22.85
C ASN A 472 -19.55 -3.01 23.23
N THR A 473 -18.56 -3.21 22.35
CA THR A 473 -17.20 -2.71 22.57
C THR A 473 -17.17 -1.19 22.68
N LEU A 474 -17.97 -0.47 21.88
CA LEU A 474 -18.06 1.00 21.91
C LEU A 474 -18.55 1.54 23.27
N GLU A 475 -19.45 0.82 23.94
CA GLU A 475 -19.96 1.18 25.27
C GLU A 475 -18.87 1.03 26.35
N GLU A 476 -18.02 0.01 26.22
CA GLU A 476 -16.91 -0.28 27.15
C GLU A 476 -15.70 0.66 26.97
N ARG A 477 -15.57 1.30 25.80
CA ARG A 477 -14.45 2.20 25.49
C ARG A 477 -14.51 3.51 26.28
N ASN A 478 -13.33 4.04 26.61
CA ASN A 478 -13.20 5.40 27.16
C ASN A 478 -13.52 6.47 26.09
N ASP A 479 -13.68 7.73 26.50
CA ASP A 479 -14.12 8.80 25.59
C ASP A 479 -13.17 9.04 24.41
N THR A 480 -11.87 8.82 24.57
CA THR A 480 -10.89 8.96 23.47
C THR A 480 -11.04 7.82 22.47
N GLN A 481 -11.09 6.58 22.96
CA GLN A 481 -11.29 5.38 22.15
C GLN A 481 -12.65 5.40 21.43
N ARG A 482 -13.71 5.84 22.11
CA ARG A 482 -15.05 5.98 21.53
C ARG A 482 -15.06 6.98 20.37
N ARG A 483 -14.46 8.15 20.55
CA ARG A 483 -14.35 9.18 19.51
C ARG A 483 -13.57 8.69 18.28
N GLU A 484 -12.54 7.87 18.48
CA GLU A 484 -11.82 7.24 17.37
C GLU A 484 -12.74 6.28 16.60
N LEU A 485 -13.42 5.36 17.29
CA LEU A 485 -14.35 4.41 16.65
C LEU A 485 -15.50 5.10 15.92
N GLU A 486 -16.08 6.14 16.53
CA GLU A 486 -17.12 6.97 15.91
C GLU A 486 -16.62 7.65 14.63
N ARG A 487 -15.39 8.17 14.65
CA ARG A 487 -14.76 8.76 13.47
C ARG A 487 -14.53 7.74 12.38
N LEU A 488 -14.05 6.55 12.69
CA LEU A 488 -13.83 5.48 11.70
C LEU A 488 -15.13 5.05 11.03
N VAL A 489 -16.22 4.93 11.81
CA VAL A 489 -17.56 4.69 11.27
C VAL A 489 -18.05 5.87 10.43
N GLN A 490 -17.81 7.10 10.85
CA GLN A 490 -18.16 8.29 10.08
C GLN A 490 -17.40 8.35 8.73
N GLU A 491 -16.11 8.02 8.70
CA GLU A 491 -15.30 8.00 7.48
C GLU A 491 -15.70 6.85 6.54
N THR A 492 -16.06 5.68 7.09
CA THR A 492 -16.46 4.50 6.30
C THR A 492 -17.91 4.57 5.83
N TYR A 493 -18.86 4.85 6.72
CA TYR A 493 -20.31 4.73 6.49
C TYR A 493 -21.06 6.08 6.44
N GLY A 494 -20.35 7.19 6.62
CA GLY A 494 -20.93 8.53 6.60
C GLY A 494 -21.76 8.91 7.83
N SER A 495 -22.17 7.94 8.67
CA SER A 495 -22.74 8.19 10.00
C SER A 495 -22.87 6.89 10.81
N MET A 496 -22.95 7.05 12.14
CA MET A 496 -23.27 5.95 13.06
C MET A 496 -24.68 5.39 12.85
N GLU A 497 -25.63 6.23 12.44
CA GLU A 497 -26.99 5.82 12.11
C GLU A 497 -27.01 4.93 10.86
N ASN A 498 -26.29 5.32 9.80
CA ASN A 498 -26.15 4.51 8.60
C ASN A 498 -25.55 3.15 8.93
N PHE A 499 -24.45 3.12 9.71
CA PHE A 499 -23.82 1.88 10.17
C PHE A 499 -24.80 1.00 10.96
N ARG A 500 -25.56 1.58 11.89
CA ARG A 500 -26.59 0.89 12.67
C ARG A 500 -27.71 0.34 11.80
N ASN A 501 -28.04 1.00 10.69
CA ASN A 501 -29.13 0.60 9.79
C ASN A 501 -28.66 -0.26 8.60
N LEU A 502 -27.37 -0.60 8.51
CA LEU A 502 -26.87 -1.47 7.44
C LEU A 502 -27.62 -2.79 7.38
N GLN A 503 -28.22 -3.05 6.22
CA GLN A 503 -28.88 -4.31 5.86
C GLN A 503 -27.93 -5.27 5.13
N TRP A 504 -26.89 -4.74 4.51
CA TRP A 504 -25.87 -5.50 3.79
C TRP A 504 -24.51 -4.88 4.07
N GLY A 505 -23.51 -5.71 4.33
CA GLY A 505 -22.11 -5.27 4.31
C GLY A 505 -21.56 -5.41 2.89
N LEU A 506 -20.73 -4.48 2.45
CA LEU A 506 -20.01 -4.58 1.18
C LEU A 506 -18.52 -4.55 1.47
N ILE A 507 -17.80 -5.61 1.12
CA ILE A 507 -16.34 -5.71 1.34
C ILE A 507 -15.63 -6.16 0.07
N THR A 508 -14.43 -5.65 -0.17
CA THR A 508 -13.50 -6.26 -1.13
C THR A 508 -12.48 -7.11 -0.39
N TRP A 509 -12.02 -8.16 -1.08
CA TRP A 509 -10.84 -8.94 -0.71
C TRP A 509 -9.97 -9.15 -1.95
N THR A 510 -8.66 -9.18 -1.74
CA THR A 510 -7.70 -9.52 -2.80
C THR A 510 -6.69 -10.52 -2.27
N ALA A 511 -6.40 -11.54 -3.08
CA ALA A 511 -5.51 -12.63 -2.70
C ALA A 511 -4.04 -12.19 -2.50
N TRP A 512 -3.66 -11.01 -3.00
CA TRP A 512 -2.29 -10.49 -2.92
C TRP A 512 -2.10 -9.40 -1.85
N ASP A 513 -3.16 -8.76 -1.36
CA ASP A 513 -3.08 -7.78 -0.26
C ASP A 513 -3.51 -8.37 1.08
N PHE A 514 -4.25 -9.50 1.09
CA PHE A 514 -4.80 -10.13 2.31
C PHE A 514 -5.57 -9.15 3.20
N THR A 515 -6.12 -8.10 2.61
CA THR A 515 -6.71 -6.97 3.31
C THR A 515 -8.16 -6.83 2.89
N PHE A 516 -9.03 -6.61 3.88
CA PHE A 516 -10.43 -6.30 3.66
C PHE A 516 -10.65 -4.79 3.67
N TYR A 517 -11.46 -4.33 2.72
CA TYR A 517 -11.90 -2.95 2.67
C TYR A 517 -13.42 -2.90 2.65
N PRO A 518 -14.07 -2.32 3.66
CA PRO A 518 -15.50 -2.12 3.68
C PRO A 518 -15.91 -0.86 2.92
N PHE A 519 -17.14 -0.86 2.39
CA PHE A 519 -17.72 0.22 1.63
C PHE A 519 -19.15 0.52 2.10
N ASN A 520 -19.55 1.79 2.02
CA ASN A 520 -20.92 2.21 2.26
C ASN A 520 -21.82 1.99 1.03
N GLY A 521 -21.96 0.72 0.64
CA GLY A 521 -22.73 0.34 -0.55
C GLY A 521 -21.98 0.53 -1.87
N ILE A 522 -22.66 0.17 -2.96
CA ILE A 522 -22.11 0.10 -4.32
C ILE A 522 -21.73 1.49 -4.84
N ARG A 523 -22.50 2.53 -4.49
CA ARG A 523 -22.18 3.88 -4.93
C ARG A 523 -20.84 4.37 -4.35
N ASP A 524 -20.60 4.10 -3.07
CA ASP A 524 -19.33 4.47 -2.43
C ASP A 524 -18.16 3.65 -3.00
N PHE A 525 -18.36 2.35 -3.22
CA PHE A 525 -17.39 1.51 -3.94
C PHE A 525 -17.04 2.08 -5.32
N LEU A 526 -18.03 2.40 -6.16
CA LEU A 526 -17.80 2.96 -7.50
C LEU A 526 -17.12 4.32 -7.44
N GLU A 527 -17.44 5.17 -6.47
CA GLU A 527 -16.75 6.43 -6.27
C GLU A 527 -15.27 6.23 -5.93
N GLN A 528 -14.95 5.31 -5.03
CA GLN A 528 -13.56 4.98 -4.69
C GLN A 528 -12.82 4.36 -5.88
N MET A 529 -13.46 3.51 -6.68
CA MET A 529 -12.88 2.95 -7.91
C MET A 529 -12.66 4.02 -9.00
N ALA A 530 -13.58 4.99 -9.12
CA ALA A 530 -13.41 6.12 -10.03
C ALA A 530 -12.21 7.00 -9.63
N GLU A 531 -11.92 7.12 -8.33
CA GLU A 531 -10.71 7.79 -7.84
C GLU A 531 -9.46 6.94 -8.06
N ALA A 532 -9.50 5.66 -7.72
CA ALA A 532 -8.39 4.73 -7.85
C ALA A 532 -7.90 4.62 -9.31
N SER A 533 -8.84 4.58 -10.26
CA SER A 533 -8.57 4.52 -11.71
C SER A 533 -7.89 5.78 -12.29
N LEU A 534 -7.82 6.89 -11.55
CA LEU A 534 -7.04 8.08 -11.98
C LEU A 534 -5.53 7.84 -11.95
N ARG A 535 -5.09 6.86 -11.15
CA ARG A 535 -3.67 6.61 -10.94
C ARG A 535 -3.01 6.20 -12.25
N GLN A 536 -1.88 6.82 -12.54
CA GLN A 536 -1.10 6.54 -13.73
C GLN A 536 0.02 5.53 -13.44
N GLU A 537 0.56 4.93 -14.49
CA GLU A 537 1.74 4.09 -14.39
C GLU A 537 2.91 4.88 -13.75
N ARG A 538 3.51 4.29 -12.71
CA ARG A 538 4.73 4.79 -12.05
C ARG A 538 5.67 3.64 -11.67
N PRO A 539 7.00 3.83 -11.71
CA PRO A 539 7.97 2.78 -11.37
C PRO A 539 7.86 2.22 -9.93
N TRP A 540 7.41 3.03 -8.98
CA TRP A 540 7.25 2.67 -7.56
C TRP A 540 5.90 2.04 -7.22
N LEU A 541 5.01 1.88 -8.19
CA LEU A 541 3.77 1.14 -7.97
C LEU A 541 4.02 -0.35 -8.15
N ASN A 542 3.48 -1.14 -7.22
CA ASN A 542 3.49 -2.59 -7.29
C ASN A 542 2.47 -3.07 -8.33
N MET A 543 2.78 -2.84 -9.61
CA MET A 543 1.94 -3.25 -10.75
C MET A 543 2.42 -4.61 -11.26
N PHE A 544 1.55 -5.60 -11.17
CA PHE A 544 1.78 -6.96 -11.61
C PHE A 544 0.47 -7.62 -11.99
N GLU A 545 0.53 -8.84 -12.52
CA GLU A 545 -0.68 -9.63 -12.67
C GLU A 545 -0.80 -10.62 -11.52
N PRO A 546 -1.79 -10.48 -10.62
CA PRO A 546 -1.78 -11.22 -9.36
C PRO A 546 -1.84 -12.75 -9.45
N ARG A 547 -2.17 -13.28 -10.63
CA ARG A 547 -2.35 -14.72 -10.84
C ARG A 547 -1.34 -15.33 -11.77
N PHE A 548 -0.68 -14.48 -12.55
CA PHE A 548 0.31 -14.91 -13.49
C PHE A 548 1.69 -14.56 -12.94
N ARG A 549 2.53 -15.58 -12.83
CA ARG A 549 3.93 -15.36 -12.51
C ARG A 549 4.56 -14.63 -13.67
N LYS A 550 5.52 -13.77 -13.37
CA LYS A 550 6.42 -13.34 -14.43
C LYS A 550 7.35 -14.51 -14.75
N MET A 551 7.08 -15.19 -15.86
CA MET A 551 8.00 -16.20 -16.36
C MET A 551 9.32 -15.51 -16.69
N ALA A 552 10.45 -16.14 -16.33
CA ALA A 552 11.73 -15.69 -16.85
C ALA A 552 11.61 -15.72 -18.38
N ASN A 553 11.90 -14.60 -19.03
CA ASN A 553 11.98 -14.57 -20.50
C ASN A 553 12.87 -15.75 -20.93
N VAL A 554 12.30 -16.69 -21.68
CA VAL A 554 13.05 -17.78 -22.31
C VAL A 554 13.99 -17.20 -23.35
#